data_AF-A0A7V1ERQ9-F1
#
_entry.id   AF-A0A7V1ERQ9-F1
#
_cell.length_a   1.000
_cell.length_b   1.000
_cell.length_c   1.000
_cell.angle_alpha   90.00
_cell.angle_beta   90.00
_cell.angle_gamma   90.00
#
_symmetry.space_group_name_H-M   'P 1'
#
loop_
_entity.id
_entity.type
_entity.pdbx_description
1 polymer ?
#
loop_
_entity_poly.entity_id
_entity_poly.type
_entity_poly.pdbx_seq_one_letter_code
_entity_poly.pdbx_strand_id
1 'polypeptide(L)' 'MVTTIDLLRHGACEGGEVYRGRTDTLLSTEGWQQMELAIGSHADWQRIVTSPLSRCRRFAEHCASEMGLPLRV' A
#
# COMPACT_ATOMS: atom_id res chain seq x y z
N MET A 1 -7.40 2.06 -26.89
CA MET A 1 -6.44 1.86 -25.79
C MET A 1 -7.22 1.74 -24.50
N VAL A 2 -6.77 0.89 -23.58
CA VAL A 2 -7.39 0.68 -22.25
C VAL A 2 -6.38 1.11 -21.19
N THR A 3 -6.86 1.80 -20.15
CA THR A 3 -6.08 2.11 -18.95
C THR A 3 -6.71 1.37 -17.79
N THR A 4 -5.93 0.52 -17.11
CA THR A 4 -6.35 -0.23 -15.93
C THR A 4 -5.83 0.45 -14.67
N ILE A 5 -6.67 0.56 -13.64
CA ILE A 5 -6.30 1.14 -12.35
C ILE A 5 -6.72 0.16 -11.26
N ASP A 6 -5.74 -0.40 -10.56
CA ASP A 6 -5.98 -1.24 -9.38
C ASP A 6 -5.97 -0.39 -8.12
N LEU A 7 -6.98 -0.59 -7.26
CA LEU A 7 -7.14 0.14 -6.01
C LEU A 7 -6.88 -0.80 -4.83
N LEU A 8 -5.78 -0.56 -4.13
CA LEU A 8 -5.39 -1.32 -2.94
C LEU A 8 -5.72 -0.54 -1.67
N ARG A 9 -6.48 -1.17 -0.77
CA ARG A 9 -6.72 -0.65 0.58
C ARG A 9 -5.55 -1.05 1.48
N HIS A 10 -5.16 -0.17 2.42
CA HIS A 10 -4.16 -0.53 3.43
C HIS A 10 -4.62 -1.74 4.26
N GLY A 11 -3.65 -2.53 4.74
CA GLY A 11 -3.89 -3.62 5.68
C GLY A 11 -4.21 -3.14 7.09
N ALA A 12 -4.26 -4.10 8.02
CA ALA A 12 -4.41 -3.87 9.44
C ALA A 12 -3.34 -2.90 9.99
N CYS A 13 -3.77 -2.01 10.88
CA CYS A 13 -2.89 -1.00 11.50
C CYS A 13 -2.58 -1.37 12.97
N GLU A 14 -1.46 -0.88 13.47
CA GLU A 14 -1.10 -1.02 14.89
C GLU A 14 -2.12 -0.36 15.82
N GLY A 15 -2.46 -0.99 16.94
CA GLY A 15 -3.45 -0.48 17.91
C GLY A 15 -4.90 -0.91 17.65
N GLY A 16 -5.11 -1.86 16.74
CA GLY A 16 -6.40 -2.55 16.57
C GLY A 16 -7.52 -1.74 15.92
N GLU A 17 -8.76 -2.16 16.17
CA GLU A 17 -9.97 -1.57 15.60
C GLU A 17 -10.35 -0.27 16.33
N VAL A 18 -9.86 0.87 15.82
CA VAL A 18 -10.18 2.20 16.32
C VAL A 18 -10.45 3.15 15.15
N TYR A 19 -11.23 4.21 15.38
CA TYR A 19 -11.41 5.27 14.39
C TYR A 19 -10.13 6.10 14.26
N ARG A 20 -9.42 5.96 13.14
CA ARG A 20 -8.11 6.61 12.90
C ARG A 20 -8.19 7.90 12.10
N GLY A 21 -9.22 8.10 11.28
CA GLY A 21 -9.33 9.28 10.41
C GLY A 21 -8.02 9.61 9.69
N ARG A 22 -7.46 10.79 9.99
CA ARG A 22 -6.19 11.29 9.43
C ARG A 22 -4.97 11.07 10.33
N THR A 23 -5.14 10.41 11.48
CA THR A 23 -4.03 10.04 12.36
C THR A 23 -3.06 9.17 11.60
N ASP A 24 -1.77 9.48 11.71
CA ASP A 24 -0.73 8.68 11.09
C ASP A 24 -0.43 7.46 11.95
N THR A 25 -0.55 6.28 11.35
CA THR A 25 -0.46 5.00 12.04
C THR A 25 0.27 4.04 11.14
N LEU A 26 1.11 3.18 11.70
CA LEU A 26 1.80 2.16 10.93
C LEU A 26 0.88 0.96 10.67
N LEU A 27 1.22 0.20 9.63
CA LEU A 27 0.70 -1.16 9.48
C LEU A 27 1.24 -2.04 10.61
N SER A 28 0.42 -2.96 11.09
CA SER A 28 0.91 -4.06 11.91
C SER A 28 1.65 -5.07 11.03
N THR A 29 2.39 -6.01 11.64
CA THR A 29 3.00 -7.14 10.92
C THR A 29 1.98 -7.91 10.09
N GLU A 30 0.79 -8.13 10.64
CA GLU A 30 -0.33 -8.75 9.91
C GLU A 30 -0.76 -7.89 8.72
N GLY A 31 -0.86 -6.57 8.91
CA GLY A 31 -1.22 -5.64 7.84
C GLY A 31 -0.24 -5.66 6.67
N TRP A 32 1.05 -5.82 6.94
CA TRP A 32 2.06 -6.03 5.89
C TRP A 32 1.79 -7.31 5.10
N GLN A 33 1.59 -8.44 5.78
CA GLN A 33 1.30 -9.73 5.14
C GLN A 33 0.01 -9.68 4.31
N GLN A 34 -1.04 -9.02 4.84
CA GLN A 34 -2.29 -8.82 4.10
C GLN A 34 -2.06 -8.06 2.79
N MET A 35 -1.21 -7.03 2.80
CA MET A 35 -0.92 -6.25 1.60
C MET A 35 -0.06 -7.03 0.60
N GLU A 36 0.92 -7.79 1.05
CA GLU A 36 1.72 -8.70 0.20
C GLU A 36 0.83 -9.74 -0.50
N LEU A 37 -0.09 -10.36 0.25
CA LEU A 37 -1.04 -11.33 -0.31
C LEU A 37 -2.01 -10.68 -1.32
N ALA A 38 -2.43 -9.44 -1.07
CA ALA A 38 -3.39 -8.74 -1.93
C ALA A 38 -2.82 -8.34 -3.30
N ILE A 39 -1.53 -8.02 -3.37
CA ILE A 39 -0.87 -7.69 -4.66
C ILE A 39 -0.54 -8.94 -5.48
N GLY A 40 -0.45 -10.11 -4.83
CA GLY A 40 -0.20 -11.40 -5.50
C GLY A 40 1.10 -11.40 -6.32
N SER A 41 1.13 -12.22 -7.38
CA SER A 41 2.20 -12.15 -8.38
C SER A 41 2.00 -10.88 -9.21
N HIS A 42 2.77 -9.84 -8.85
CA HIS A 42 2.97 -8.57 -9.55
C HIS A 42 2.16 -8.41 -10.84
N ALA A 43 1.10 -7.62 -10.78
CA ALA A 43 0.43 -7.12 -11.99
C ALA A 43 1.43 -6.28 -12.81
N ASP A 44 1.22 -6.20 -14.13
CA ASP A 44 2.03 -5.39 -15.08
C ASP A 44 1.86 -3.87 -14.86
N TRP A 45 2.02 -3.43 -13.62
CA TRP A 45 1.92 -2.05 -13.18
C TRP A 45 3.08 -1.24 -13.74
N GLN A 46 2.76 0.00 -14.07
CA GLN A 46 3.70 0.96 -14.65
C GLN A 46 4.05 2.09 -13.67
N ARG A 47 3.27 2.24 -12.60
CA ARG A 47 3.40 3.31 -11.61
C ARG A 47 2.60 2.99 -10.35
N ILE A 48 3.10 3.46 -9.20
CA ILE A 48 2.38 3.44 -7.93
C ILE A 48 2.05 4.88 -7.51
N VAL A 49 0.81 5.09 -7.04
CA VAL A 49 0.37 6.34 -6.40
C VAL A 49 -0.19 5.99 -5.02
N THR A 50 0.23 6.70 -3.98
CA THR A 50 -0.14 6.36 -2.60
C THR A 50 -0.56 7.57 -1.79
N SER A 51 -1.31 7.35 -0.71
CA SER A 51 -1.59 8.38 0.29
C SER A 51 -0.32 8.73 1.07
N PRO A 52 -0.13 9.98 1.55
CA PRO A 52 1.03 10.36 2.34
C PRO A 52 1.10 9.70 3.73
N LEU A 53 0.01 9.09 4.21
CA LEU A 53 -0.04 8.45 5.52
C LEU A 53 0.78 7.15 5.54
N SER A 54 1.52 6.93 6.62
CA SER A 54 2.51 5.85 6.77
C SER A 54 1.94 4.46 6.51
N ARG A 55 0.67 4.21 6.90
CA ARG A 55 -0.03 2.93 6.62
C ARG A 55 -0.17 2.59 5.13
N CYS A 56 -0.10 3.57 4.24
CA CYS A 56 -0.10 3.34 2.80
C CYS A 56 1.30 3.56 2.22
N ARG A 57 1.96 4.64 2.65
CA ARG A 57 3.20 5.13 2.06
C ARG A 57 4.35 4.13 2.23
N ARG A 58 4.55 3.57 3.42
CA ARG A 58 5.70 2.69 3.67
C ARG A 58 5.64 1.42 2.84
N PHE A 59 4.46 0.82 2.72
CA PHE A 59 4.25 -0.34 1.85
C PHE A 59 4.47 0.02 0.39
N ALA A 60 3.93 1.15 -0.07
CA ALA A 60 4.10 1.61 -1.45
C ALA A 60 5.58 1.92 -1.79
N GLU A 61 6.36 2.47 -0.85
CA GLU A 61 7.80 2.69 -1.01
C GLU A 61 8.57 1.37 -1.14
N HIS A 62 8.27 0.39 -0.27
CA HIS A 62 8.86 -0.95 -0.38
C HIS A 62 8.52 -1.62 -1.72
N CYS A 63 7.24 -1.63 -2.07
CA CYS A 63 6.72 -2.21 -3.31
C CYS A 63 7.32 -1.55 -4.56
N ALA A 64 7.40 -0.21 -4.60
CA ALA A 64 8.02 0.52 -5.70
C ALA A 64 9.51 0.21 -5.84
N SER A 65 10.22 0.04 -4.72
CA SER A 65 11.64 -0.35 -4.71
C SER A 65 11.85 -1.75 -5.26
N GLU A 66 11.08 -2.74 -4.78
CA GLU A 66 11.18 -4.14 -5.22
C GLU A 66 10.83 -4.30 -6.70
N MET A 67 9.80 -3.60 -7.18
CA MET A 67 9.34 -3.69 -8.57
C MET A 67 10.08 -2.73 -9.52
N GLY A 68 10.94 -1.84 -9.02
CA GLY A 68 11.63 -0.82 -9.83
C GLY A 68 10.67 0.20 -10.48
N LEU A 69 9.55 0.51 -9.84
CA LEU A 69 8.51 1.37 -10.39
C LEU A 69 8.59 2.81 -9.87
N PRO A 70 8.18 3.82 -10.67
CA PRO A 70 8.04 5.18 -10.19
C PRO A 70 6.93 5.29 -9.15
N LEU A 71 7.24 5.91 -8.01
CA LEU A 71 6.30 6.21 -6.94
C LEU A 71 5.91 7.70 -6.94
N ARG A 72 4.63 7.97 -6.74
CA ARG A 72 4.11 9.29 -6.37
C ARG A 72 3.35 9.20 -5.04
N VAL A 73 3.58 10.19 -4.18
CA VAL A 73 2.84 10.42 -2.94
C VAL A 73 1.91 11.62 -3.13
#